data_AF-A0A7K4WX91-F1
#
_entry.id   AF-A0A7K4WX91-F1
#
_cell.length_a   1.000
_cell.length_b   1.000
_cell.length_c   1.000
_cell.angle_alpha   90.00
_cell.angle_beta   90.00
_cell.angle_gamma   90.00
#
_symmetry.space_group_name_H-M   'P 1'
#
loop_
_entity.id
_entity.type
_entity.pdbx_description
1 polymer ?
#
loop_
_entity_poly.entity_id
_entity_poly.type
_entity_poly.pdbx_seq_one_letter_code
_entity_poly.pdbx_strand_id
1 'polypeptide(L)'
;TRLRAYAWCREFLAGSWKLIKAEEFGIEPVSGGLSNLLYKCALPEHILSVGDEPRQVLLRVYGVILQVRGEQGRSPHSPGAAAGSGLCWGGGVGAQNPPATPTSPQSRRLCTEDLRDPDVSGEIAVKMSRFHGMVMPFNKEPKWLFGTMEKYLKQISELSFTEKAQLEKFNLLKGYNLEEEMRSLRDLLESTPSPVVFCHNDVQEGNILLLAGHEASTSDKLMLIDFEYSSYNYRWGWGGPGGLWGGPRGGSLLTLLFLRGFDIGNHFCEWVYNYTHDSWPFFKASPENYPSRQQQLHFIRHYLSEDSGHRGDTTHEEQARIEEEMLTEINRFALASHFFWGLWSILQAKISTIQFGYL
;
A
#
# COMPACT_ATOMS: atom_id res chain seq x y z
N THR A 1 7.16 10.05 24.07
CA THR A 1 7.03 10.36 22.64
C THR A 1 8.35 10.36 21.91
N ARG A 2 9.37 11.11 22.35
CA ARG A 2 10.72 11.15 21.72
C ARG A 2 11.36 9.79 21.48
N LEU A 3 11.44 8.92 22.49
CA LEU A 3 12.05 7.59 22.34
C LEU A 3 11.30 6.68 21.35
N ARG A 4 9.96 6.80 21.26
CA ARG A 4 9.16 6.06 20.28
C ARG A 4 9.37 6.59 18.87
N ALA A 5 9.35 7.91 18.71
CA ALA A 5 9.68 8.58 17.45
C ALA A 5 11.10 8.24 16.97
N TYR A 6 12.08 8.21 17.87
CA TYR A 6 13.44 7.75 17.59
C TYR A 6 13.47 6.29 17.14
N ALA A 7 12.79 5.39 17.87
CA ALA A 7 12.73 3.98 17.51
C ALA A 7 12.12 3.78 16.12
N TRP A 8 10.99 4.44 15.83
CA TRP A 8 10.34 4.40 14.52
C TRP A 8 11.25 4.98 13.42
N CYS A 9 11.82 6.16 13.61
CA CYS A 9 12.72 6.75 12.63
C CYS A 9 13.94 5.85 12.36
N ARG A 10 14.49 5.22 13.39
CA ARG A 10 15.63 4.29 13.25
C ARG A 10 15.25 2.97 12.57
N GLU A 11 14.02 2.51 12.79
CA GLU A 11 13.48 1.28 12.22
C GLU A 11 13.12 1.46 10.74
N PHE A 12 12.46 2.56 10.40
CA PHE A 12 11.89 2.80 9.08
C PHE A 12 12.80 3.60 8.13
N LEU A 13 13.68 4.46 8.64
CA LEU A 13 14.57 5.29 7.81
C LEU A 13 15.95 4.65 7.67
N ALA A 14 16.53 4.81 6.48
CA ALA A 14 17.86 4.30 6.15
C ALA A 14 18.99 5.29 6.53
N GLY A 15 20.24 4.89 6.26
CA GLY A 15 21.41 5.76 6.40
C GLY A 15 21.68 6.22 7.83
N SER A 16 21.99 7.50 7.99
CA SER A 16 22.41 8.13 9.26
C SER A 16 21.40 7.97 10.39
N TRP A 17 20.10 7.80 10.08
CA TRP A 17 19.07 7.53 11.08
C TRP A 17 19.34 6.25 11.87
N LYS A 18 20.02 5.26 11.28
CA LYS A 18 20.45 4.03 11.97
C LYS A 18 21.65 4.21 12.90
N LEU A 19 22.42 5.28 12.70
CA LEU A 19 23.70 5.53 13.35
C LEU A 19 23.61 6.51 14.52
N ILE A 20 22.60 7.38 14.52
CA ILE A 20 22.41 8.38 15.58
C ILE A 20 21.95 7.76 16.90
N LYS A 21 22.41 8.34 18.01
CA LYS A 21 21.93 7.97 19.35
C LYS A 21 20.63 8.71 19.68
N ALA A 22 19.87 8.21 20.65
CA ALA A 22 18.57 8.77 21.03
C ALA A 22 18.67 10.21 21.56
N GLU A 23 19.82 10.56 22.13
CA GLU A 23 20.13 11.88 22.68
C GLU A 23 20.32 12.93 21.57
N GLU A 24 20.80 12.49 20.42
CA GLU A 24 21.08 13.35 19.26
C GLU A 24 19.83 13.55 18.38
N PHE A 25 18.82 12.69 18.50
CA PHE A 25 17.59 12.74 17.71
C PHE A 25 16.78 14.03 17.91
N GLY A 26 16.70 14.87 16.89
CA GLY A 26 15.87 16.07 16.92
C GLY A 26 14.38 15.72 16.84
N ILE A 27 13.56 16.31 17.71
CA ILE A 27 12.09 16.22 17.62
C ILE A 27 11.44 17.53 18.08
N GLU A 28 10.57 18.08 17.25
CA GLU A 28 9.83 19.32 17.50
C GLU A 28 8.35 19.11 17.21
N PRO A 29 7.42 19.51 18.09
CA PRO A 29 6.01 19.47 17.78
C PRO A 29 5.68 20.48 16.68
N VAL A 30 4.87 20.08 15.72
CA VAL A 30 4.31 20.94 14.66
C VAL A 30 2.84 21.16 14.98
N SER A 31 2.38 22.42 14.92
CA SER A 31 0.97 22.74 15.16
C SER A 31 0.09 22.10 14.08
N GLY A 32 -0.56 20.99 14.44
CA GLY A 32 -1.59 20.31 13.65
C GLY A 32 -2.96 20.42 14.31
N GLY A 33 -4.04 20.31 13.53
CA GLY A 33 -5.41 20.41 14.00
C GLY A 33 -5.79 19.40 15.10
N LEU A 34 -6.99 19.57 15.67
CA LEU A 34 -7.48 19.01 16.94
C LEU A 34 -7.41 17.47 17.12
N SER A 35 -7.07 16.68 16.09
CA SER A 35 -7.14 15.20 16.10
C SER A 35 -5.80 14.49 15.86
N ASN A 36 -4.74 15.20 15.46
CA ASN A 36 -3.46 14.61 15.05
C ASN A 36 -2.28 15.34 15.70
N LEU A 37 -1.37 14.58 16.34
CA LEU A 37 -0.12 15.13 16.83
C LEU A 37 0.95 14.99 15.74
N LEU A 38 1.43 16.12 15.23
CA LEU A 38 2.51 16.16 14.24
C LEU A 38 3.83 16.49 14.93
N TYR A 39 4.88 15.78 14.57
CA TYR A 39 6.23 16.00 15.06
C TYR A 39 7.19 16.08 13.88
N LYS A 40 8.00 17.12 13.81
CA LYS A 40 9.16 17.17 12.92
C LYS A 40 10.30 16.45 13.61
N CYS A 41 10.83 15.40 13.00
CA CYS A 41 12.01 14.69 13.50
C CYS A 41 13.21 15.01 12.60
N ALA A 42 14.40 15.20 13.16
CA ALA A 42 15.58 15.67 12.41
C ALA A 42 16.88 14.96 12.82
N LEU A 43 17.78 14.75 11.85
CA LEU A 43 19.17 14.42 12.09
C LEU A 43 19.91 15.65 12.66
N PRO A 44 20.91 15.44 13.55
CA PRO A 44 21.77 16.52 14.02
C PRO A 44 22.55 17.18 12.89
N GLU A 45 22.79 18.48 12.97
CA GLU A 45 23.56 19.24 11.97
C GLU A 45 24.96 18.68 11.73
N HIS A 46 25.62 18.14 12.77
CA HIS A 46 26.97 17.59 12.67
C HIS A 46 27.06 16.19 12.05
N ILE A 47 25.93 15.49 11.87
CA ILE A 47 25.90 14.16 11.25
C ILE A 47 25.61 14.34 9.75
N LEU A 48 26.54 13.94 8.89
CA LEU A 48 26.35 13.97 7.43
C LEU A 48 25.51 12.77 6.97
N SER A 49 24.67 12.98 5.96
CA SER A 49 23.93 11.88 5.33
C SER A 49 24.90 10.89 4.67
N VAL A 50 24.65 9.60 4.83
CA VAL A 50 25.48 8.50 4.29
C VAL A 50 24.99 8.07 2.91
N GLY A 51 23.74 8.34 2.57
CA GLY A 51 23.12 8.07 1.27
C GLY A 51 22.08 9.13 0.90
N ASP A 52 21.00 8.69 0.24
CA ASP A 52 19.85 9.50 -0.16
C ASP A 52 18.87 9.77 1.00
N GLU A 53 19.24 9.44 2.25
CA GLU A 53 18.36 9.63 3.38
C GLU A 53 18.16 11.11 3.72
N PRO A 54 16.91 11.50 4.00
CA PRO A 54 16.55 12.88 4.22
C PRO A 54 16.86 13.27 5.65
N ARG A 55 17.21 14.53 5.85
CA ARG A 55 17.67 15.02 7.16
C ARG A 55 16.53 15.34 8.12
N GLN A 56 15.30 15.48 7.65
CA GLN A 56 14.16 15.89 8.46
C GLN A 56 12.89 15.21 7.96
N VAL A 57 12.13 14.55 8.83
CA VAL A 57 10.89 13.83 8.51
C VAL A 57 9.72 14.41 9.31
N LEU A 58 8.47 14.27 8.85
CA LEU A 58 7.29 14.62 9.64
C LEU A 58 6.59 13.35 10.13
N LEU A 59 6.63 13.11 11.43
CA LEU A 59 5.94 12.02 12.09
C LEU A 59 4.52 12.45 12.48
N ARG A 60 3.51 11.75 11.98
CA ARG A 60 2.11 11.91 12.38
C ARG A 60 1.73 10.81 13.36
N VAL A 61 1.27 11.21 14.54
CA VAL A 61 0.77 10.31 15.58
C VAL A 61 -0.72 10.58 15.74
N TYR A 62 -1.54 9.58 15.46
CA TYR A 62 -2.98 9.69 15.63
C TYR A 62 -3.33 9.77 17.12
N GLY A 63 -4.17 10.76 17.47
CA GLY A 63 -4.63 10.98 18.83
C GLY A 63 -5.48 9.81 19.34
N VAL A 64 -5.37 9.58 20.64
CA VAL A 64 -5.99 8.53 21.44
C VAL A 64 -7.53 8.61 21.42
N ILE A 65 -8.15 8.23 20.29
CA ILE A 65 -9.60 7.94 20.17
C ILE A 65 -9.84 6.43 19.98
N LEU A 66 -8.78 5.61 20.03
CA LEU A 66 -8.85 4.13 20.02
C LEU A 66 -8.55 3.47 21.38
N GLN A 67 -8.35 4.22 22.47
CA GLN A 67 -8.09 3.63 23.81
C GLN A 67 -9.29 3.58 24.77
N VAL A 68 -10.52 3.86 24.32
CA VAL A 68 -11.70 3.56 25.14
C VAL A 68 -12.11 2.10 24.93
N ARG A 69 -11.33 1.17 25.47
CA ARG A 69 -11.79 -0.11 26.06
C ARG A 69 -10.62 -0.76 26.80
N GLY A 70 -10.76 -0.88 28.13
CA GLY A 70 -9.86 -1.63 29.02
C GLY A 70 -9.69 -3.08 28.55
N GLU A 71 -8.65 -3.82 28.89
CA GLU A 71 -7.96 -3.89 30.18
C GLU A 71 -6.47 -4.25 30.02
N GLN A 72 -5.79 -4.21 31.15
CA GLN A 72 -4.36 -4.33 31.41
C GLN A 72 -3.71 -5.60 30.82
N GLY A 73 -2.47 -5.46 30.32
CA GLY A 73 -1.52 -6.59 30.31
C GLY A 73 -0.88 -7.02 28.99
N ARG A 74 -0.82 -6.19 27.92
CA ARG A 74 -0.06 -6.55 26.70
C ARG A 74 1.21 -5.72 26.50
N SER A 75 2.32 -6.45 26.38
CA SER A 75 3.70 -5.99 26.15
C SER A 75 3.81 -5.04 24.94
N PRO A 76 4.66 -3.99 24.99
CA PRO A 76 4.75 -2.94 23.98
C PRO A 76 5.40 -3.35 22.65
N HIS A 77 5.51 -4.64 22.34
CA HIS A 77 6.15 -5.18 21.14
C HIS A 77 5.17 -5.73 20.09
N SER A 78 3.94 -5.22 20.06
CA SER A 78 2.93 -5.64 19.07
C SER A 78 2.98 -4.74 17.82
N PRO A 79 3.14 -5.30 16.60
CA PRO A 79 3.22 -4.53 15.34
C PRO A 79 2.00 -3.62 15.07
N GLY A 80 0.83 -3.96 15.62
CA GLY A 80 -0.39 -3.15 15.47
C GLY A 80 -0.36 -1.79 16.16
N ALA A 81 0.54 -1.57 17.13
CA ALA A 81 0.70 -0.25 17.75
C ALA A 81 1.52 0.73 16.89
N ALA A 82 2.26 0.22 15.89
CA ALA A 82 3.06 1.04 14.96
C ALA A 82 2.24 1.50 13.74
N ALA A 83 1.15 0.81 13.39
CA ALA A 83 0.24 1.21 12.32
C ALA A 83 -0.50 2.54 12.61
N GLY A 84 -0.69 2.89 13.90
CA GLY A 84 -1.27 4.17 14.32
C GLY A 84 -0.31 5.38 14.26
N SER A 85 0.86 5.24 13.65
CA SER A 85 1.86 6.30 13.52
C SER A 85 2.44 6.33 12.11
N GLY A 86 1.79 7.06 11.20
CA GLY A 86 2.30 7.28 9.85
C GLY A 86 3.41 8.33 9.83
N LEU A 87 4.52 8.08 9.16
CA LEU A 87 5.43 9.16 8.75
C LEU A 87 4.85 9.81 7.49
N CYS A 88 4.42 11.06 7.59
CA CYS A 88 4.04 11.85 6.42
C CYS A 88 5.26 12.62 5.91
N TRP A 89 5.44 12.71 4.60
CA TRP A 89 6.37 13.66 3.99
C TRP A 89 5.59 14.80 3.37
N GLY A 90 5.89 16.03 3.78
CA GLY A 90 5.37 17.25 3.19
C GLY A 90 6.52 18.20 2.88
N GLY A 91 6.97 18.24 1.63
CA GLY A 91 7.81 19.31 1.12
C GLY A 91 6.94 20.37 0.45
N GLY A 92 7.03 21.63 0.94
CA GLY A 92 6.54 22.93 0.38
C GLY A 92 5.21 22.92 -0.40
N VAL A 93 4.16 23.65 -0.04
CA VAL A 93 4.04 25.10 0.25
C VAL A 93 2.79 25.28 1.13
N GLY A 94 2.79 26.28 2.00
CA GLY A 94 1.82 26.47 3.08
C GLY A 94 0.35 26.31 2.69
N ALA A 95 -0.27 25.23 3.17
CA ALA A 95 -1.71 25.17 3.38
C ALA A 95 -2.03 25.82 4.73
N GLN A 96 -2.15 27.15 4.75
CA GLN A 96 -2.90 27.79 5.82
C GLN A 96 -4.35 27.35 5.66
N ASN A 97 -4.88 26.60 6.63
CA ASN A 97 -6.32 26.32 6.68
C ASN A 97 -7.04 27.66 6.90
N PRO A 98 -7.89 28.14 5.97
CA PRO A 98 -8.79 29.23 6.28
C PRO A 98 -9.85 28.72 7.29
N PRO A 99 -10.45 29.61 8.10
CA PRO A 99 -11.54 29.21 8.99
C PRO A 99 -12.71 28.70 8.14
N ALA A 100 -13.14 27.46 8.41
CA ALA A 100 -14.24 26.83 7.72
C ALA A 100 -15.56 27.58 8.00
N THR A 101 -16.16 28.16 6.97
CA THR A 101 -17.57 28.60 6.99
C THR A 101 -18.49 27.41 6.66
N PRO A 102 -19.72 27.34 7.20
CA PRO A 102 -20.59 26.15 7.12
C PRO A 102 -21.15 25.82 5.72
N THR A 103 -20.75 26.55 4.68
CA THR A 103 -21.33 26.49 3.33
C THR A 103 -20.31 26.24 2.22
N SER A 104 -19.05 25.95 2.54
CA SER A 104 -18.09 25.54 1.51
C SER A 104 -18.37 24.08 1.11
N PRO A 105 -18.34 23.73 -0.20
CA PRO A 105 -18.35 22.33 -0.60
C PRO A 105 -17.21 21.61 0.13
N GLN A 106 -17.50 20.44 0.70
CA GLN A 106 -16.53 19.63 1.43
C GLN A 106 -16.04 18.51 0.52
N SER A 107 -14.74 18.26 0.51
CA SER A 107 -14.17 17.12 -0.20
C SER A 107 -14.80 15.82 0.29
N ARG A 108 -15.11 14.88 -0.61
CA ARG A 108 -15.71 13.58 -0.28
C ARG A 108 -14.78 12.44 -0.65
N ARG A 109 -14.90 11.30 0.04
CA ARG A 109 -14.30 10.04 -0.44
C ARG A 109 -15.05 9.58 -1.70
N LEU A 110 -14.35 8.84 -2.56
CA LEU A 110 -15.00 8.16 -3.66
C LEU A 110 -15.86 7.00 -3.14
N CYS A 111 -16.86 6.63 -3.93
CA CYS A 111 -17.60 5.38 -3.81
C CYS A 111 -17.11 4.40 -4.90
N THR A 112 -17.38 3.11 -4.74
CA THR A 112 -16.97 2.06 -5.68
C THR A 112 -17.44 2.35 -7.11
N GLU A 113 -18.63 2.96 -7.25
CA GLU A 113 -19.20 3.33 -8.55
C GLU A 113 -18.40 4.44 -9.25
N ASP A 114 -17.79 5.36 -8.49
CA ASP A 114 -16.96 6.44 -9.06
C ASP A 114 -15.71 5.89 -9.76
N LEU A 115 -15.17 4.76 -9.30
CA LEU A 115 -13.95 4.15 -9.87
C LEU A 115 -14.12 3.80 -11.35
N ARG A 116 -15.37 3.53 -11.77
CA ARG A 116 -15.72 3.09 -13.13
C ARG A 116 -15.87 4.26 -14.12
N ASP A 117 -15.96 5.48 -13.61
CA ASP A 117 -16.01 6.68 -14.43
C ASP A 117 -14.67 6.86 -15.15
N PRO A 118 -14.65 7.03 -16.49
CA PRO A 118 -13.42 7.06 -17.26
C PRO A 118 -12.51 8.25 -16.90
N ASP A 119 -13.08 9.40 -16.51
CA ASP A 119 -12.29 10.57 -16.14
C ASP A 119 -11.67 10.40 -14.76
N VAL A 120 -12.44 9.86 -13.80
CA VAL A 120 -11.92 9.48 -12.47
C VAL A 120 -10.83 8.40 -12.60
N SER A 121 -11.10 7.33 -13.34
CA SER A 121 -10.17 6.22 -13.56
C SER A 121 -8.87 6.68 -14.22
N GLY A 122 -8.97 7.54 -15.25
CA GLY A 122 -7.81 8.12 -15.92
C GLY A 122 -6.97 8.99 -14.99
N GLU A 123 -7.61 9.78 -14.12
CA GLU A 123 -6.88 10.59 -13.15
C GLU A 123 -6.22 9.74 -12.05
N ILE A 124 -6.90 8.70 -11.53
CA ILE A 124 -6.29 7.75 -10.59
C ILE A 124 -5.02 7.14 -11.20
N ALA A 125 -5.08 6.72 -12.46
CA ALA A 125 -3.93 6.17 -13.17
C ALA A 125 -2.75 7.15 -13.22
N VAL A 126 -3.00 8.44 -13.49
CA VAL A 126 -1.99 9.51 -13.46
C VAL A 126 -1.41 9.70 -12.06
N LYS A 127 -2.25 9.73 -11.02
CA LYS A 127 -1.80 9.90 -9.63
C LYS A 127 -0.96 8.71 -9.16
N MET A 128 -1.37 7.47 -9.48
CA MET A 128 -0.59 6.26 -9.19
C MET A 128 0.74 6.27 -9.93
N SER A 129 0.76 6.69 -11.20
CA SER A 129 2.01 6.82 -11.98
C SER A 129 3.00 7.78 -11.32
N ARG A 130 2.53 8.98 -10.93
CA ARG A 130 3.34 9.95 -10.16
C ARG A 130 3.82 9.38 -8.83
N PHE A 131 2.97 8.63 -8.12
CA PHE A 131 3.30 8.01 -6.83
C PHE A 131 4.40 6.94 -7.00
N HIS A 132 4.29 6.11 -8.03
CA HIS A 132 5.28 5.09 -8.38
C HIS A 132 6.64 5.69 -8.78
N GLY A 133 6.64 6.89 -9.36
CA GLY A 133 7.86 7.66 -9.67
C GLY A 133 8.55 8.31 -8.46
N MET A 134 7.96 8.24 -7.26
CA MET A 134 8.54 8.86 -6.06
C MET A 134 9.79 8.11 -5.57
N VAL A 135 10.89 8.86 -5.39
CA VAL A 135 12.10 8.34 -4.73
C VAL A 135 12.02 8.65 -3.23
N MET A 136 11.47 7.72 -2.46
CA MET A 136 11.48 7.73 -1.01
C MET A 136 12.83 7.27 -0.39
N PRO A 137 13.04 7.35 0.93
CA PRO A 137 14.27 6.92 1.59
C PRO A 137 14.05 5.84 2.66
N PHE A 138 13.23 4.84 2.34
CA PHE A 138 12.90 3.71 3.23
C PHE A 138 13.82 2.51 3.01
N ASN A 139 13.82 1.57 3.97
CA ASN A 139 14.53 0.30 3.85
C ASN A 139 14.07 -0.47 2.60
N LYS A 140 15.03 -0.85 1.75
CA LYS A 140 14.81 -1.46 0.42
C LYS A 140 14.88 -2.99 0.45
N GLU A 141 14.85 -3.61 1.64
CA GLU A 141 14.91 -5.08 1.80
C GLU A 141 13.56 -5.75 1.52
N PRO A 142 13.48 -6.64 0.51
CA PRO A 142 12.22 -7.21 0.08
C PRO A 142 11.89 -8.46 0.93
N LYS A 143 10.95 -8.38 1.90
CA LYS A 143 10.37 -9.57 2.60
C LYS A 143 8.88 -9.53 2.97
N TRP A 144 8.18 -8.41 2.85
CA TRP A 144 6.77 -8.26 3.23
C TRP A 144 5.70 -9.10 2.48
N LEU A 145 5.53 -9.18 1.15
CA LEU A 145 4.34 -9.83 0.53
C LEU A 145 4.24 -11.32 0.90
N PHE A 146 5.16 -12.12 0.36
CA PHE A 146 5.19 -13.55 0.63
C PHE A 146 5.53 -13.86 2.09
N GLY A 147 6.38 -13.06 2.75
CA GLY A 147 6.67 -13.25 4.18
C GLY A 147 5.45 -12.99 5.08
N THR A 148 4.58 -12.04 4.70
CA THR A 148 3.32 -11.79 5.40
C THR A 148 2.31 -12.88 5.12
N MET A 149 2.15 -13.32 3.86
CA MET A 149 1.28 -14.46 3.52
C MET A 149 1.73 -15.75 4.22
N GLU A 150 3.03 -16.03 4.28
CA GLU A 150 3.60 -17.17 5.04
C GLU A 150 3.24 -17.07 6.52
N LYS A 151 3.41 -15.89 7.11
CA LYS A 151 3.05 -15.63 8.50
C LYS A 151 1.53 -15.77 8.73
N TYR A 152 0.70 -15.41 7.75
CA TYR A 152 -0.74 -15.56 7.83
C TYR A 152 -1.15 -17.03 7.74
N LEU A 153 -0.62 -17.77 6.76
CA LEU A 153 -0.87 -19.21 6.61
C LEU A 153 -0.49 -19.99 7.87
N LYS A 154 0.67 -19.67 8.48
CA LYS A 154 1.08 -20.28 9.74
C LYS A 154 0.08 -20.02 10.88
N GLN A 155 -0.42 -18.80 11.00
CA GLN A 155 -1.44 -18.49 12.01
C GLN A 155 -2.76 -19.20 11.69
N ILE A 156 -3.15 -19.27 10.42
CA ILE A 156 -4.38 -19.92 9.94
C ILE A 156 -4.36 -21.43 10.20
N SER A 157 -3.21 -22.10 10.10
CA SER A 157 -3.13 -23.54 10.37
C SER A 157 -3.44 -23.87 11.83
N GLU A 158 -3.13 -22.96 12.74
CA GLU A 158 -3.40 -23.04 14.18
C GLU A 158 -4.81 -22.55 14.58
N LEU A 159 -5.56 -21.94 13.65
CA LEU A 159 -6.90 -21.39 13.93
C LEU A 159 -7.97 -22.47 14.08
N SER A 160 -8.90 -22.19 14.99
CA SER A 160 -10.15 -22.93 15.17
C SER A 160 -11.32 -21.99 15.47
N PHE A 161 -12.50 -22.36 14.98
CA PHE A 161 -13.76 -21.64 15.19
C PHE A 161 -14.73 -22.51 16.01
N THR A 162 -15.41 -21.89 16.97
CA THR A 162 -16.40 -22.55 17.83
C THR A 162 -17.82 -22.43 17.27
N GLU A 163 -18.09 -21.38 16.49
CA GLU A 163 -19.37 -21.15 15.84
C GLU A 163 -19.47 -22.03 14.58
N LYS A 164 -20.63 -22.67 14.40
CA LYS A 164 -20.81 -23.73 13.39
C LYS A 164 -20.72 -23.18 11.97
N ALA A 165 -21.34 -22.04 11.68
CA ALA A 165 -21.33 -21.46 10.34
C ALA A 165 -19.93 -20.98 9.93
N GLN A 166 -19.18 -20.37 10.85
CA GLN A 166 -17.76 -20.02 10.66
C GLN A 166 -16.89 -21.25 10.44
N LEU A 167 -17.11 -22.33 11.20
CA LEU A 167 -16.36 -23.58 11.05
C LEU A 167 -16.61 -24.24 9.68
N GLU A 168 -17.85 -24.24 9.21
CA GLU A 168 -18.21 -24.77 7.87
C GLU A 168 -17.50 -24.00 6.75
N LYS A 169 -17.55 -22.67 6.80
CA LYS A 169 -16.84 -21.79 5.85
C LYS A 169 -15.33 -21.96 5.90
N PHE A 170 -14.78 -22.06 7.11
CA PHE A 170 -13.35 -22.27 7.30
C PHE A 170 -12.86 -23.63 6.78
N ASN A 171 -13.65 -24.69 6.96
CA ASN A 171 -13.34 -26.01 6.41
C ASN A 171 -13.39 -26.03 4.88
N LEU A 172 -14.33 -25.30 4.27
CA LEU A 172 -14.36 -25.11 2.81
C LEU A 172 -13.06 -24.45 2.33
N LEU A 173 -12.63 -23.37 3.00
CA LEU A 173 -11.38 -22.66 2.68
C LEU A 173 -10.15 -23.56 2.84
N LYS A 174 -10.10 -24.39 3.89
CA LYS A 174 -9.03 -25.39 4.08
C LYS A 174 -9.01 -26.45 2.98
N GLY A 175 -10.16 -26.76 2.38
CA GLY A 175 -10.29 -27.71 1.27
C GLY A 175 -9.49 -27.33 0.02
N TYR A 176 -9.20 -26.05 -0.18
CA TYR A 176 -8.39 -25.57 -1.31
C TYR A 176 -6.88 -25.79 -1.14
N ASN A 177 -6.41 -26.27 0.01
CA ASN A 177 -4.99 -26.42 0.30
C ASN A 177 -4.18 -25.13 0.04
N LEU A 178 -4.45 -24.11 0.85
CA LEU A 178 -3.88 -22.77 0.71
C LEU A 178 -2.34 -22.73 0.63
N GLU A 179 -1.64 -23.72 1.19
CA GLU A 179 -0.18 -23.82 1.09
C GLU A 179 0.30 -24.20 -0.31
N GLU A 180 -0.42 -25.08 -1.01
CA GLU A 180 -0.15 -25.43 -2.41
C GLU A 180 -0.52 -24.27 -3.34
N GLU A 181 -1.66 -23.61 -3.10
CA GLU A 181 -2.08 -22.42 -3.84
C GLU A 181 -1.05 -21.29 -3.71
N MET A 182 -0.50 -21.09 -2.51
CA MET A 182 0.57 -20.10 -2.30
C MET A 182 1.83 -20.43 -3.12
N ARG A 183 2.22 -21.71 -3.22
CA ARG A 183 3.35 -22.14 -4.04
C ARG A 183 3.09 -21.90 -5.52
N SER A 184 1.91 -22.29 -6.01
CA SER A 184 1.50 -22.08 -7.40
C SER A 184 1.47 -20.59 -7.76
N LEU A 185 0.92 -19.75 -6.86
CA LEU A 185 0.91 -18.30 -7.02
C LEU A 185 2.33 -17.75 -7.06
N ARG A 186 3.23 -18.21 -6.18
CA ARG A 186 4.63 -17.78 -6.19
C ARG A 186 5.29 -18.07 -7.53
N ASP A 187 5.20 -19.30 -8.03
CA ASP A 187 5.83 -19.71 -9.29
C ASP A 187 5.29 -18.88 -10.47
N LEU A 188 3.98 -18.59 -10.48
CA LEU A 188 3.35 -17.72 -11.48
C LEU A 188 3.91 -16.30 -11.42
N LEU A 189 4.01 -15.70 -10.25
CA LEU A 189 4.51 -14.33 -10.11
C LEU A 189 6.03 -14.26 -10.37
N GLU A 190 6.79 -15.34 -10.10
CA GLU A 190 8.25 -15.38 -10.37
C GLU A 190 8.53 -15.37 -11.86
N SER A 191 7.63 -15.94 -12.66
CA SER A 191 7.65 -15.89 -14.12
C SER A 191 6.96 -14.65 -14.72
N THR A 192 6.58 -13.67 -13.90
CA THR A 192 5.90 -12.45 -14.34
C THR A 192 6.74 -11.21 -14.02
N PRO A 193 7.52 -10.70 -15.00
CA PRO A 193 8.29 -9.48 -14.79
C PRO A 193 7.36 -8.32 -14.46
N SER A 194 7.71 -7.54 -13.46
CA SER A 194 7.05 -6.27 -13.18
C SER A 194 8.08 -5.27 -12.67
N PRO A 195 7.99 -3.99 -13.08
CA PRO A 195 8.82 -2.94 -12.55
C PRO A 195 8.58 -2.73 -11.07
N VAL A 196 9.64 -2.27 -10.43
CA VAL A 196 9.68 -2.21 -8.99
C VAL A 196 9.71 -0.77 -8.54
N VAL A 197 8.66 -0.36 -7.84
CA VAL A 197 8.31 1.04 -7.60
C VAL A 197 7.86 1.26 -6.15
N PHE A 198 7.69 2.52 -5.76
CA PHE A 198 7.06 2.86 -4.48
C PHE A 198 5.54 2.75 -4.63
N CYS A 199 4.94 1.71 -4.03
CA CYS A 199 3.51 1.42 -4.16
C CYS A 199 2.71 1.96 -2.97
N HIS A 200 1.46 2.32 -3.20
CA HIS A 200 0.49 2.64 -2.16
C HIS A 200 0.01 1.38 -1.43
N ASN A 201 -0.24 0.30 -2.19
CA ASN A 201 -0.71 -1.03 -1.81
C ASN A 201 -2.18 -1.13 -1.36
N ASP A 202 -2.92 -0.02 -1.34
CA ASP A 202 -4.32 0.01 -0.87
C ASP A 202 -5.09 1.17 -1.52
N VAL A 203 -5.06 1.24 -2.85
CA VAL A 203 -5.78 2.27 -3.62
C VAL A 203 -7.25 1.87 -3.79
N GLN A 204 -7.99 1.80 -2.68
CA GLN A 204 -9.45 1.63 -2.64
C GLN A 204 -10.17 3.00 -2.66
N GLU A 205 -11.48 3.02 -2.98
CA GLU A 205 -12.27 4.26 -3.07
C GLU A 205 -12.23 5.09 -1.79
N GLY A 206 -12.16 4.41 -0.64
CA GLY A 206 -12.05 5.05 0.68
C GLY A 206 -10.79 5.92 0.81
N ASN A 207 -9.72 5.57 0.10
CA ASN A 207 -8.41 6.23 0.17
C ASN A 207 -8.20 7.27 -0.94
N ILE A 208 -9.28 7.65 -1.65
CA ILE A 208 -9.27 8.65 -2.72
C ILE A 208 -10.27 9.76 -2.40
N LEU A 209 -9.79 10.99 -2.30
CA LEU A 209 -10.64 12.16 -2.06
C LEU A 209 -10.91 12.91 -3.36
N LEU A 210 -12.20 13.18 -3.63
CA LEU A 210 -12.64 14.18 -4.59
C LEU A 210 -12.64 15.56 -3.92
N LEU A 211 -11.83 16.48 -4.45
CA LEU A 211 -11.59 17.81 -3.89
C LEU A 211 -12.75 18.76 -4.24
N ALA A 212 -13.33 19.35 -3.21
CA ALA A 212 -14.40 20.33 -3.37
C ALA A 212 -13.97 21.54 -4.19
N GLY A 213 -14.84 22.01 -5.09
CA GLY A 213 -14.57 23.13 -5.98
C GLY A 213 -13.74 22.78 -7.23
N HIS A 214 -13.25 21.54 -7.33
CA HIS A 214 -12.52 21.03 -8.50
C HIS A 214 -13.36 20.06 -9.35
N GLU A 215 -14.65 19.88 -9.06
CA GLU A 215 -15.53 18.93 -9.76
C GLU A 215 -15.65 19.20 -11.27
N ALA A 216 -15.62 20.49 -11.65
CA ALA A 216 -15.65 20.92 -13.05
C ALA A 216 -14.25 20.97 -13.71
N SER A 217 -13.19 20.69 -12.94
CA SER A 217 -11.82 20.64 -13.46
C SER A 217 -11.61 19.35 -14.24
N THR A 218 -10.94 19.45 -15.39
CA THR A 218 -10.55 18.29 -16.19
C THR A 218 -9.35 17.53 -15.62
N SER A 219 -8.68 18.09 -14.61
CA SER A 219 -7.51 17.49 -13.94
C SER A 219 -7.37 17.97 -12.49
N ASP A 220 -6.61 17.22 -11.68
CA ASP A 220 -6.28 17.56 -10.28
C ASP A 220 -7.50 17.73 -9.36
N LYS A 221 -8.57 16.95 -9.60
CA LYS A 221 -9.73 16.85 -8.70
C LYS A 221 -9.55 15.76 -7.64
N LEU A 222 -8.58 14.84 -7.80
CA LEU A 222 -8.37 13.71 -6.88
C LEU A 222 -7.10 13.85 -6.04
N MET A 223 -7.17 13.33 -4.81
CA MET A 223 -6.03 13.20 -3.89
C MET A 223 -6.01 11.79 -3.28
N LEU A 224 -4.88 11.08 -3.43
CA LEU A 224 -4.62 9.84 -2.71
C LEU A 224 -4.27 10.16 -1.25
N ILE A 225 -4.81 9.38 -0.32
CA ILE A 225 -4.58 9.51 1.13
C ILE A 225 -4.37 8.13 1.75
N ASP A 226 -3.98 8.10 3.02
CA ASP A 226 -3.84 6.87 3.83
C ASP A 226 -2.75 5.89 3.36
N PHE A 227 -1.51 6.37 3.40
CA PHE A 227 -0.31 5.65 2.99
C PHE A 227 0.19 4.59 3.99
N GLU A 228 -0.69 4.03 4.82
CA GLU A 228 -0.28 3.14 5.93
C GLU A 228 0.38 1.84 5.45
N TYR A 229 0.02 1.40 4.24
CA TYR A 229 0.59 0.22 3.59
C TYR A 229 1.70 0.55 2.57
N SER A 230 2.08 1.82 2.39
CA SER A 230 3.00 2.22 1.31
C SER A 230 4.45 1.79 1.55
N SER A 231 5.13 1.29 0.50
CA SER A 231 6.52 0.80 0.59
C SER A 231 7.24 0.69 -0.75
N TYR A 232 8.58 0.69 -0.74
CA TYR A 232 9.42 0.40 -1.92
C TYR A 232 9.61 -1.09 -2.16
N ASN A 233 10.02 -1.38 -3.40
CA ASN A 233 10.41 -2.71 -3.82
C ASN A 233 11.72 -2.68 -4.64
N TYR A 234 12.45 -3.80 -4.77
CA TYR A 234 13.59 -3.89 -5.71
C TYR A 234 13.65 -5.21 -6.51
N ARG A 235 14.16 -5.14 -7.75
CA ARG A 235 14.56 -6.29 -8.61
C ARG A 235 16.09 -6.35 -8.61
N TRP A 236 16.70 -7.41 -8.06
CA TRP A 236 18.11 -7.69 -8.33
C TRP A 236 18.23 -8.67 -9.50
N GLY A 237 18.81 -8.20 -10.60
CA GLY A 237 19.14 -9.04 -11.75
C GLY A 237 20.16 -8.40 -12.70
N TRP A 238 21.43 -8.67 -12.42
CA TRP A 238 22.59 -8.72 -13.34
C TRP A 238 23.19 -7.46 -13.97
N GLY A 239 24.50 -7.28 -13.72
CA GLY A 239 25.47 -6.68 -14.64
C GLY A 239 26.81 -7.43 -14.52
N GLY A 240 27.26 -8.12 -15.58
CA GLY A 240 28.60 -8.76 -15.64
C GLY A 240 29.71 -7.77 -16.02
N PRO A 241 30.91 -8.20 -16.48
CA PRO A 241 31.60 -9.48 -16.27
C PRO A 241 32.94 -9.28 -15.53
N GLY A 242 33.20 -10.06 -14.48
CA GLY A 242 34.52 -10.08 -13.84
C GLY A 242 34.45 -10.34 -12.34
N GLY A 243 34.64 -11.59 -11.93
CA GLY A 243 34.72 -11.95 -10.53
C GLY A 243 34.48 -13.44 -10.32
N LEU A 244 35.56 -14.23 -10.37
CA LEU A 244 35.57 -15.62 -9.95
C LEU A 244 35.08 -15.73 -8.50
N TRP A 245 34.02 -16.50 -8.24
CA TRP A 245 33.91 -17.37 -7.06
C TRP A 245 32.90 -18.50 -7.36
N GLY A 246 33.41 -19.73 -7.37
CA GLY A 246 32.62 -20.95 -7.56
C GLY A 246 32.04 -21.47 -6.24
N GLY A 247 30.84 -22.05 -6.32
CA GLY A 247 30.22 -22.86 -5.27
C GLY A 247 28.76 -23.18 -5.62
N PRO A 248 28.30 -24.45 -5.51
CA PRO A 248 26.94 -24.83 -5.89
C PRO A 248 25.99 -24.61 -4.71
N ARG A 249 25.15 -23.58 -4.79
CA ARG A 249 23.87 -23.53 -4.05
C ARG A 249 22.80 -22.99 -4.99
N GLY A 250 22.09 -23.91 -5.63
CA GLY A 250 20.81 -23.64 -6.26
C GLY A 250 19.82 -23.20 -5.20
N GLY A 251 19.43 -21.94 -5.28
CA GLY A 251 18.49 -21.27 -4.40
C GLY A 251 18.32 -19.88 -4.96
N SER A 252 17.50 -19.77 -6.01
CA SER A 252 17.03 -18.49 -6.52
C SER A 252 16.31 -17.76 -5.39
N LEU A 253 17.04 -16.93 -4.64
CA LEU A 253 16.47 -15.98 -3.70
C LEU A 253 16.01 -14.76 -4.51
N LEU A 254 15.04 -14.97 -5.39
CA LEU A 254 14.33 -13.89 -6.06
C LEU A 254 13.07 -13.62 -5.22
N THR A 255 13.24 -12.84 -4.16
CA THR A 255 12.15 -12.44 -3.29
C THR A 255 11.32 -11.38 -4.02
N LEU A 256 10.23 -11.81 -4.67
CA LEU A 256 9.24 -10.95 -5.33
C LEU A 256 8.55 -10.05 -4.33
N LEU A 257 8.79 -8.74 -4.40
CA LEU A 257 8.07 -7.79 -3.56
C LEU A 257 7.61 -6.56 -4.31
N PHE A 258 6.52 -5.98 -3.81
CA PHE A 258 5.41 -5.33 -4.50
C PHE A 258 5.74 -4.62 -5.80
N LEU A 259 5.07 -5.16 -6.78
CA LEU A 259 5.30 -4.91 -8.16
C LEU A 259 4.26 -3.90 -8.58
N ARG A 260 4.59 -3.04 -9.55
CA ARG A 260 3.61 -2.14 -10.17
C ARG A 260 2.30 -2.89 -10.47
N GLY A 261 2.43 -4.15 -10.91
CA GLY A 261 1.31 -5.05 -11.14
C GLY A 261 0.43 -5.30 -9.90
N PHE A 262 0.99 -5.40 -8.69
CA PHE A 262 0.21 -5.58 -7.46
C PHE A 262 -0.62 -4.36 -7.12
N ASP A 263 -0.05 -3.16 -7.16
CA ASP A 263 -0.79 -1.95 -6.75
C ASP A 263 -1.95 -1.66 -7.71
N ILE A 264 -1.68 -1.77 -9.02
CA ILE A 264 -2.72 -1.59 -10.04
C ILE A 264 -3.71 -2.76 -10.03
N GLY A 265 -3.23 -3.99 -9.86
CA GLY A 265 -4.07 -5.18 -9.78
C GLY A 265 -5.00 -5.14 -8.58
N ASN A 266 -4.49 -4.71 -7.42
CA ASN A 266 -5.30 -4.46 -6.22
C ASN A 266 -6.36 -3.40 -6.50
N HIS A 267 -5.98 -2.26 -7.07
CA HIS A 267 -6.93 -1.21 -7.43
C HIS A 267 -8.07 -1.74 -8.33
N PHE A 268 -7.77 -2.61 -9.30
CA PHE A 268 -8.80 -3.24 -10.14
C PHE A 268 -9.69 -4.23 -9.36
N CYS A 269 -9.13 -4.95 -8.40
CA CYS A 269 -9.93 -5.79 -7.49
C CYS A 269 -10.94 -4.94 -6.68
N GLU A 270 -10.58 -3.72 -6.26
CA GLU A 270 -11.47 -2.84 -5.48
C GLU A 270 -12.73 -2.42 -6.25
N TRP A 271 -12.76 -2.51 -7.58
CA TRP A 271 -13.98 -2.25 -8.37
C TRP A 271 -15.10 -3.28 -8.10
N VAL A 272 -14.72 -4.45 -7.58
CA VAL A 272 -15.64 -5.56 -7.29
C VAL A 272 -16.31 -5.39 -5.93
N TYR A 273 -15.64 -4.74 -4.97
CA TYR A 273 -16.04 -4.74 -3.56
C TYR A 273 -16.60 -3.38 -3.17
N ASN A 274 -17.88 -3.34 -2.77
CA ASN A 274 -18.49 -2.16 -2.20
C ASN A 274 -18.64 -2.33 -0.69
N TYR A 275 -17.91 -1.51 0.08
CA TYR A 275 -17.87 -1.56 1.55
C TYR A 275 -18.90 -0.64 2.24
N THR A 276 -19.73 0.06 1.48
CA THR A 276 -20.80 0.94 2.01
C THR A 276 -22.11 0.21 2.26
N HIS A 277 -22.13 -1.11 2.10
CA HIS A 277 -23.33 -1.91 2.30
C HIS A 277 -23.76 -1.89 3.78
N ASP A 278 -25.00 -1.46 4.03
CA ASP A 278 -25.54 -1.19 5.36
C ASP A 278 -26.02 -2.44 6.12
N SER A 279 -26.06 -3.58 5.44
CA SER A 279 -26.51 -4.85 5.99
C SER A 279 -25.41 -5.91 5.95
N TRP A 280 -25.49 -6.90 6.86
CA TRP A 280 -24.55 -8.04 6.89
C TRP A 280 -24.43 -8.68 5.49
N PRO A 281 -23.20 -8.92 4.96
CA PRO A 281 -21.90 -8.96 5.64
C PRO A 281 -21.14 -7.61 5.71
N PHE A 282 -21.83 -6.49 5.49
CA PHE A 282 -21.28 -5.11 5.44
C PHE A 282 -20.36 -4.84 4.24
N PHE A 283 -20.42 -5.71 3.25
CA PHE A 283 -19.88 -5.46 1.92
C PHE A 283 -20.71 -6.20 0.87
N LYS A 284 -20.57 -5.79 -0.38
CA LYS A 284 -21.12 -6.51 -1.54
C LYS A 284 -20.02 -6.73 -2.56
N ALA A 285 -19.80 -7.98 -2.94
CA ALA A 285 -18.94 -8.33 -4.07
C ALA A 285 -19.79 -8.51 -5.33
N SER A 286 -19.44 -7.79 -6.40
CA SER A 286 -20.04 -7.90 -7.73
C SER A 286 -18.94 -8.19 -8.74
N PRO A 287 -18.54 -9.47 -8.94
CA PRO A 287 -17.43 -9.84 -9.83
C PRO A 287 -17.59 -9.34 -11.27
N GLU A 288 -18.83 -9.17 -11.73
CA GLU A 288 -19.18 -8.52 -13.00
C GLU A 288 -18.69 -7.07 -13.12
N ASN A 289 -18.29 -6.45 -12.02
CA ASN A 289 -17.78 -5.08 -11.98
C ASN A 289 -16.27 -4.97 -12.16
N TYR A 290 -15.52 -6.08 -12.14
CA TYR A 290 -14.10 -6.06 -12.46
C TYR A 290 -13.86 -5.38 -13.82
N PRO A 291 -12.87 -4.47 -13.95
CA PRO A 291 -12.71 -3.67 -15.15
C PRO A 291 -12.53 -4.56 -16.39
N SER A 292 -13.34 -4.28 -17.41
CA SER A 292 -13.21 -4.94 -18.71
C SER A 292 -11.85 -4.64 -19.35
N ARG A 293 -11.41 -5.45 -20.33
CA ARG A 293 -10.16 -5.20 -21.06
C ARG A 293 -10.06 -3.76 -21.60
N GLN A 294 -11.18 -3.19 -22.07
CA GLN A 294 -11.21 -1.81 -22.55
C GLN A 294 -10.95 -0.79 -21.43
N GLN A 295 -11.53 -0.99 -20.25
CA GLN A 295 -11.32 -0.12 -19.08
C GLN A 295 -9.90 -0.26 -18.52
N GLN A 296 -9.37 -1.48 -18.48
CA GLN A 296 -7.98 -1.71 -18.07
C GLN A 296 -6.99 -1.00 -19.02
N LEU A 297 -7.21 -1.11 -20.34
CA LEU A 297 -6.38 -0.41 -21.32
C LEU A 297 -6.49 1.11 -21.22
N HIS A 298 -7.69 1.63 -20.95
CA HIS A 298 -7.90 3.07 -20.69
C HIS A 298 -7.05 3.54 -19.51
N PHE A 299 -7.08 2.80 -18.40
CA PHE A 299 -6.26 3.08 -17.22
C PHE A 299 -4.75 3.00 -17.54
N ILE A 300 -4.32 1.91 -18.17
CA ILE A 300 -2.90 1.67 -18.52
C ILE A 300 -2.36 2.80 -19.42
N ARG A 301 -3.13 3.26 -20.40
CA ARG A 301 -2.72 4.35 -21.29
C ARG A 301 -2.49 5.66 -20.54
N HIS A 302 -3.39 6.02 -19.63
CA HIS A 302 -3.22 7.22 -18.80
C HIS A 302 -2.01 7.08 -17.88
N TYR A 303 -1.83 5.92 -17.24
CA TYR A 303 -0.68 5.61 -16.39
C TYR A 303 0.65 5.77 -17.16
N LEU A 304 0.76 5.15 -18.34
CA LEU A 304 1.97 5.18 -19.18
C LEU A 304 2.25 6.58 -19.74
N SER A 305 1.20 7.33 -20.11
CA SER A 305 1.36 8.68 -20.66
C SER A 305 2.03 9.64 -19.67
N GLU A 306 1.74 9.49 -18.38
CA GLU A 306 2.37 10.27 -17.31
C GLU A 306 3.82 9.81 -17.04
N ASP A 307 4.06 8.48 -16.98
CA ASP A 307 5.39 7.90 -16.70
C ASP A 307 6.41 8.24 -17.80
N SER A 308 5.96 8.27 -19.05
CA SER A 308 6.81 8.47 -20.23
C SER A 308 7.33 9.90 -20.39
N GLY A 309 6.84 10.87 -19.59
CA GLY A 309 7.34 12.25 -19.59
C GLY A 309 7.35 12.92 -20.96
N HIS A 310 6.30 12.73 -21.79
CA HIS A 310 6.21 13.22 -23.17
C HIS A 310 7.37 12.80 -24.09
N ARG A 311 8.12 11.72 -23.78
CA ARG A 311 9.13 11.17 -24.68
C ARG A 311 8.47 10.56 -25.91
N GLY A 312 8.92 11.01 -27.08
CA GLY A 312 8.24 10.88 -28.36
C GLY A 312 8.16 9.46 -28.96
N ASP A 313 7.14 9.34 -29.82
CA ASP A 313 6.87 8.38 -30.90
C ASP A 313 7.29 6.92 -30.69
N THR A 314 6.68 6.29 -29.67
CA THR A 314 6.52 4.83 -29.62
C THR A 314 5.63 4.39 -30.79
N THR A 315 6.04 3.42 -31.60
CA THR A 315 5.19 2.93 -32.70
C THR A 315 3.90 2.32 -32.14
N HIS A 316 2.82 2.31 -32.94
CA HIS A 316 1.57 1.66 -32.54
C HIS A 316 1.75 0.19 -32.15
N GLU A 317 2.65 -0.54 -32.83
CA GLU A 317 2.95 -1.94 -32.52
C GLU A 317 3.67 -2.10 -31.18
N GLU A 318 4.65 -1.24 -30.89
CA GLU A 318 5.38 -1.24 -29.63
C GLU A 318 4.45 -0.86 -28.46
N GLN A 319 3.61 0.15 -28.64
CA GLN A 319 2.61 0.56 -27.65
C GLN A 319 1.63 -0.59 -27.36
N ALA A 320 1.14 -1.27 -28.39
CA ALA A 320 0.25 -2.42 -28.22
C ALA A 320 0.94 -3.59 -27.48
N ARG A 321 2.24 -3.81 -27.72
CA ARG A 321 3.01 -4.83 -27.01
C ARG A 321 3.16 -4.48 -25.52
N ILE A 322 3.53 -3.24 -25.20
CA ILE A 322 3.65 -2.76 -23.81
C ILE A 322 2.31 -2.87 -23.08
N GLU A 323 1.21 -2.48 -23.73
CA GLU A 323 -0.14 -2.58 -23.19
C GLU A 323 -0.52 -4.04 -22.85
N GLU A 324 -0.22 -4.99 -23.74
CA GLU A 324 -0.54 -6.41 -23.54
C GLU A 324 0.32 -7.07 -22.45
N GLU A 325 1.62 -6.74 -22.40
CA GLU A 325 2.53 -7.17 -21.34
C GLU A 325 2.03 -6.65 -19.97
N MET A 326 1.63 -5.38 -19.91
CA MET A 326 1.14 -4.76 -18.69
C MET A 326 -0.23 -5.31 -18.25
N LEU A 327 -1.13 -5.63 -19.19
CA LEU A 327 -2.39 -6.34 -18.89
C LEU A 327 -2.10 -7.70 -18.25
N THR A 328 -1.18 -8.47 -18.83
CA THR A 328 -0.81 -9.81 -18.31
C THR A 328 -0.20 -9.70 -16.92
N GLU A 329 0.71 -8.75 -16.73
CA GLU A 329 1.31 -8.43 -15.43
C GLU A 329 0.23 -8.13 -14.38
N ILE A 330 -0.59 -7.12 -14.62
CA ILE A 330 -1.59 -6.63 -13.66
C ILE A 330 -2.57 -7.74 -13.27
N ASN A 331 -3.12 -8.48 -14.24
CA ASN A 331 -4.11 -9.52 -13.94
C ASN A 331 -3.52 -10.74 -13.22
N ARG A 332 -2.23 -11.06 -13.41
CA ARG A 332 -1.56 -12.08 -12.60
C ARG A 332 -1.37 -11.62 -11.16
N PHE A 333 -1.02 -10.34 -10.96
CA PHE A 333 -0.87 -9.77 -9.63
C PHE A 333 -2.21 -9.52 -8.92
N ALA A 334 -3.32 -9.36 -9.63
CA ALA A 334 -4.66 -9.33 -9.05
C ALA A 334 -5.00 -10.63 -8.28
N LEU A 335 -4.50 -11.78 -8.75
CA LEU A 335 -4.61 -13.05 -8.02
C LEU A 335 -3.92 -12.97 -6.65
N ALA A 336 -2.77 -12.28 -6.59
CA ALA A 336 -2.04 -12.08 -5.35
C ALA A 336 -2.79 -11.16 -4.38
N SER A 337 -3.47 -10.12 -4.89
CA SER A 337 -4.36 -9.27 -4.09
C SER A 337 -5.49 -10.09 -3.44
N HIS A 338 -6.22 -10.87 -4.24
CA HIS A 338 -7.29 -11.74 -3.72
C HIS A 338 -6.78 -12.73 -2.68
N PHE A 339 -5.65 -13.38 -2.93
CA PHE A 339 -5.07 -14.33 -2.01
C PHE A 339 -4.61 -13.66 -0.70
N PHE A 340 -3.92 -12.52 -0.80
CA PHE A 340 -3.44 -11.76 0.35
C PHE A 340 -4.59 -11.31 1.27
N TRP A 341 -5.61 -10.64 0.71
CA TRP A 341 -6.74 -10.14 1.48
C TRP A 341 -7.66 -11.25 1.97
N GLY A 342 -7.76 -12.35 1.23
CA GLY A 342 -8.44 -13.57 1.69
C GLY A 342 -7.80 -14.14 2.97
N LEU A 343 -6.48 -14.29 2.99
CA LEU A 343 -5.75 -14.75 4.18
C LEU A 343 -5.89 -13.77 5.35
N TRP A 344 -5.77 -12.46 5.07
CA TRP A 344 -5.99 -11.42 6.07
C TRP A 344 -7.40 -11.54 6.68
N SER A 345 -8.43 -11.70 5.85
CA SER A 345 -9.82 -11.78 6.29
C SER A 345 -10.08 -12.99 7.19
N ILE A 346 -9.54 -14.17 6.83
CA ILE A 346 -9.64 -15.39 7.66
C ILE A 346 -9.07 -15.14 9.06
N LEU A 347 -7.94 -14.45 9.17
CA LEU A 347 -7.37 -14.08 10.47
C LEU A 347 -8.27 -13.11 11.23
N GLN A 348 -8.75 -12.06 10.55
CA GLN A 348 -9.62 -11.05 11.15
C GLN A 348 -10.91 -11.64 11.70
N ALA A 349 -11.46 -12.68 11.08
CA ALA A 349 -12.64 -13.38 11.59
C ALA A 349 -12.47 -13.90 13.03
N LYS A 350 -11.23 -14.14 13.47
CA LYS A 350 -10.93 -14.56 14.85
C LYS A 350 -10.51 -13.41 15.77
N ILE A 351 -9.73 -12.45 15.26
CA ILE A 351 -9.06 -11.45 16.10
C ILE A 351 -9.74 -10.08 16.11
N SER A 352 -10.53 -9.77 15.08
CA SER A 352 -11.18 -8.46 14.95
C SER A 352 -12.36 -8.35 15.89
N THR A 353 -12.57 -7.14 16.40
CA THR A 353 -13.77 -6.77 17.16
C THR A 353 -14.74 -5.92 16.33
N ILE A 354 -14.37 -5.60 15.09
CA ILE A 354 -15.17 -4.85 14.14
C ILE A 354 -16.25 -5.78 13.58
N GLN A 355 -17.48 -5.27 13.52
CA GLN A 355 -18.60 -6.02 12.96
C GLN A 355 -18.49 -6.04 11.43
N PHE A 356 -17.92 -7.12 10.87
CA PHE A 356 -17.75 -7.31 9.43
C PHE A 356 -17.81 -8.81 9.10
N GLY A 357 -18.35 -9.16 7.93
CA GLY A 357 -18.47 -10.55 7.49
C GLY A 357 -17.17 -11.12 6.92
N TYR A 358 -16.16 -11.31 7.77
CA TYR A 358 -14.82 -11.75 7.36
C TYR A 358 -14.73 -13.17 6.76
N LEU A 359 -15.65 -14.08 7.10
CA LEU A 359 -15.72 -15.47 6.61
C LEU A 359 -16.94 -15.69 5.72
#